data_AF-A0A2N2EIJ6-F1
#
_entry.id   AF-A0A2N2EIJ6-F1
#
_cell.length_a   1.000
_cell.length_b   1.000
_cell.length_c   1.000
_cell.angle_alpha   90.00
_cell.angle_beta   90.00
_cell.angle_gamma   90.00
#
_symmetry.space_group_name_H-M   'P 1'
#
loop_
_entity.id
_entity.type
_entity.pdbx_description
1 polymer ?
#
loop_
_entity_poly.entity_id
_entity_poly.type
_entity_poly.pdbx_seq_one_letter_code
_entity_poly.pdbx_strand_id
1 'polypeptide(L)'
;MWIYEKKLEYPVRVDTCDPALASLILEQFGGPDGELSAGIRYLSQRWTMPTDQAKGILTDIGTEELAPRGYPLYHQINFQPGLIL
;
A
#
# COMPACT_ATOMS: atom_id res chain seq x y z
N MET A 1 10.27 -9.33 12.26
CA MET A 1 9.02 -9.15 13.03
C MET A 1 8.42 -7.84 12.58
N TRP A 2 7.12 -7.79 12.31
CA TRP A 2 6.44 -6.56 11.87
C TRP A 2 5.76 -5.90 13.06
N ILE A 3 5.82 -4.58 13.12
CA ILE A 3 5.09 -3.78 14.09
C ILE A 3 4.16 -2.87 13.28
N TYR A 4 2.88 -2.88 13.62
CA TYR A 4 1.91 -2.00 13.01
C TYR A 4 1.79 -0.73 13.85
N GLU A 5 2.02 0.42 13.24
CA GLU A 5 1.68 1.72 13.80
C GLU A 5 0.56 2.36 12.98
N LYS A 6 -0.49 2.86 13.64
CA LYS A 6 -1.57 3.62 12.99
C LYS A 6 -1.14 5.07 12.73
N LYS A 7 -0.07 5.23 11.94
CA LYS A 7 0.44 6.52 11.48
C LYS A 7 0.74 6.39 9.99
N LEU A 8 0.55 7.48 9.26
CA LEU A 8 0.97 7.55 7.86
C LEU A 8 2.47 7.85 7.80
N GLU A 9 3.16 7.26 6.82
CA GLU A 9 4.57 7.59 6.55
C GLU A 9 4.72 9.05 6.10
N TYR A 10 3.77 9.53 5.29
CA TYR A 10 3.70 10.93 4.85
C TYR A 10 2.31 11.52 5.16
N PRO A 11 2.20 12.77 5.65
CA PRO A 11 0.92 13.39 5.95
C PRO A 11 0.11 13.64 4.68
N VAL A 12 -1.14 13.22 4.68
CA VAL A 12 -2.05 13.38 3.53
C VAL A 12 -3.25 14.20 3.95
N ARG A 13 -3.68 15.08 3.04
CA ARG A 13 -4.88 15.87 3.21
C ARG A 13 -5.80 15.59 2.03
N VAL A 14 -7.07 15.33 2.33
CA VAL A 14 -8.14 15.18 1.35
C VAL A 14 -9.14 16.28 1.64
N ASP A 15 -9.52 17.03 0.62
CA ASP A 15 -10.41 18.19 0.72
C ASP A 15 -11.73 17.99 -0.02
N THR A 16 -11.70 17.34 -1.19
CA THR A 16 -12.81 17.23 -2.13
C THR A 16 -13.04 15.78 -2.55
N CYS A 17 -14.30 15.41 -2.77
CA CYS A 17 -14.66 14.09 -3.31
C CYS A 17 -14.46 14.09 -4.84
N ASP A 18 -13.50 13.30 -5.31
CA ASP A 18 -13.26 13.04 -6.74
C ASP A 18 -13.26 11.51 -6.99
N PRO A 19 -14.39 10.96 -7.48
CA PRO A 19 -14.51 9.52 -7.76
C PRO A 19 -13.57 9.03 -8.87
N ALA A 20 -13.23 9.85 -9.85
CA ALA A 20 -12.36 9.45 -10.95
C ALA A 20 -10.91 9.30 -10.46
N LEU A 21 -10.45 10.26 -9.65
CA LEU A 21 -9.17 10.16 -8.99
C LEU A 21 -9.12 8.97 -8.01
N ALA A 22 -10.21 8.73 -7.27
CA ALA A 22 -10.28 7.58 -6.36
C ALA A 22 -10.14 6.24 -7.11
N SER A 23 -10.73 6.09 -8.29
CA SER A 23 -10.56 4.89 -9.12
C SER A 23 -9.11 4.68 -9.56
N LEU A 24 -8.40 5.74 -9.96
CA LEU A 24 -6.98 5.65 -10.33
C LEU A 24 -6.09 5.30 -9.13
N ILE A 25 -6.39 5.86 -7.95
CA ILE A 25 -5.68 5.55 -6.71
C ILE A 25 -5.90 4.09 -6.29
N LEU A 26 -7.12 3.57 -6.44
CA LEU A 26 -7.42 2.16 -6.15
C LEU A 26 -6.65 1.21 -7.08
N GLU A 27 -6.52 1.56 -8.36
CA GLU A 27 -5.69 0.80 -9.31
C GLU A 27 -4.21 0.83 -8.90
N GLN A 28 -3.67 1.98 -8.48
CA GLN A 28 -2.29 2.06 -7.99
C GLN A 28 -2.08 1.29 -6.67
N PHE A 29 -3.11 1.19 -5.84
CA PHE A 29 -3.03 0.44 -4.58
C PHE A 29 -3.10 -1.07 -4.79
N GLY A 30 -4.10 -1.56 -5.52
CA GLY A 30 -4.44 -2.98 -5.62
C GLY A 30 -4.42 -3.58 -7.02
N GLY A 31 -4.09 -2.81 -8.04
CA GLY A 31 -3.96 -3.26 -9.41
C GLY A 31 -2.77 -4.22 -9.61
N PRO A 32 -2.67 -4.85 -10.79
CA PRO A 32 -1.63 -5.83 -11.11
C PRO A 32 -0.21 -5.27 -10.97
N ASP A 33 -0.03 -3.98 -11.30
CA ASP A 33 1.23 -3.24 -11.17
C ASP A 33 1.19 -2.24 -9.99
N GLY A 34 0.25 -2.42 -9.06
CA GLY A 34 0.12 -1.56 -7.88
C GLY A 34 1.14 -1.83 -6.78
N GLU A 35 1.23 -0.91 -5.82
CA GLU A 35 2.19 -0.96 -4.69
C GLU A 35 2.06 -2.27 -3.88
N LEU A 36 0.84 -2.75 -3.64
CA LEU A 36 0.60 -4.02 -2.95
C LEU A 36 1.18 -5.21 -3.71
N SER A 37 1.00 -5.24 -5.03
CA SER A 37 1.53 -6.30 -5.90
C SER A 37 3.06 -6.29 -5.89
N ALA A 38 3.66 -5.10 -5.98
CA ALA A 38 5.11 -4.92 -5.89
C ALA A 38 5.67 -5.39 -4.53
N GLY A 39 5.08 -4.95 -3.42
CA GLY A 39 5.50 -5.33 -2.06
C GLY A 39 5.44 -6.85 -1.85
N ILE A 40 4.35 -7.50 -2.26
CA ILE A 40 4.21 -8.97 -2.17
C ILE A 40 5.26 -9.68 -3.03
N ARG A 41 5.57 -9.17 -4.23
CA ARG A 41 6.60 -9.74 -5.11
C ARG A 41 7.97 -9.69 -4.45
N TYR A 42 8.39 -8.55 -3.90
CA TYR A 42 9.70 -8.41 -3.23
C TYR A 42 9.80 -9.32 -2.00
N LEU A 43 8.73 -9.39 -1.20
CA LEU A 43 8.69 -10.28 -0.04
C LEU A 43 8.67 -11.76 -0.41
N SER A 44 8.10 -12.12 -1.57
CA SER A 44 8.12 -13.50 -2.07
C SER A 44 9.50 -13.86 -2.59
N GLN A 45 10.16 -12.95 -3.32
CA GLN A 45 11.52 -13.14 -3.85
C GLN A 45 12.56 -13.33 -2.75
N ARG A 46 12.37 -12.75 -1.56
CA ARG A 46 13.30 -12.92 -0.45
C ARG A 46 13.51 -14.38 -0.05
N TRP A 47 12.51 -15.25 -0.22
CA TRP A 47 12.56 -16.64 0.22
C TRP A 47 13.51 -17.50 -0.63
N THR A 48 13.72 -17.12 -1.89
CA THR A 48 14.58 -17.83 -2.84
C THR A 48 15.91 -17.12 -3.07
N MET A 49 16.12 -15.93 -2.49
CA MET A 49 17.31 -15.12 -2.71
C MET A 49 18.55 -15.76 -2.05
N PRO A 50 19.67 -15.97 -2.77
CA PRO A 50 20.83 -16.69 -2.23
C PRO A 50 21.71 -15.85 -1.29
N THR A 51 21.71 -14.53 -1.41
CA THR A 51 22.56 -13.64 -0.60
C THR A 51 21.78 -12.99 0.52
N ASP A 52 22.33 -13.01 1.73
CA ASP A 52 21.67 -12.43 2.90
C ASP A 52 21.52 -10.90 2.80
N GLN A 53 22.45 -10.23 2.11
CA GLN A 53 22.33 -8.80 1.83
C GLN A 53 21.11 -8.47 0.95
N ALA A 54 20.87 -9.24 -0.11
CA ALA A 54 19.72 -9.01 -0.98
C ALA A 54 18.40 -9.39 -0.31
N LYS A 55 18.39 -10.39 0.59
CA LYS A 55 17.22 -10.68 1.44
C LYS A 55 16.88 -9.49 2.34
N GLY A 56 17.89 -8.82 2.90
CA GLY A 56 17.73 -7.59 3.69
C GLY A 56 17.08 -6.49 2.86
N ILE A 57 17.69 -6.15 1.72
CA ILE A 57 17.19 -5.10 0.81
C ILE A 57 15.75 -5.38 0.34
N LEU A 58 15.45 -6.63 -0.07
CA LEU A 58 14.10 -7.01 -0.48
C LEU A 58 13.08 -6.93 0.67
N THR A 59 13.53 -7.17 1.89
CA THR A 59 12.68 -7.00 3.07
C THR A 59 12.44 -5.51 3.34
N ASP A 60 13.45 -4.66 3.23
CA ASP A 60 13.32 -3.21 3.42
C ASP A 60 12.36 -2.61 2.38
N ILE A 61 12.58 -2.90 1.09
CA ILE A 61 11.71 -2.43 -0.01
C ILE A 61 10.30 -2.99 0.15
N GLY A 62 10.16 -4.30 0.40
CA GLY A 62 8.84 -4.91 0.60
C GLY A 62 8.12 -4.37 1.84
N THR A 63 8.83 -3.83 2.83
CA THR A 63 8.25 -3.15 3.99
C THR A 63 7.74 -1.78 3.65
N GLU A 64 8.51 -1.01 2.89
CA GLU A 64 8.11 0.31 2.42
C GLU A 64 6.84 0.24 1.57
N GLU A 65 6.77 -0.68 0.60
CA GLU A 65 5.58 -0.83 -0.27
C GLU A 65 4.32 -1.32 0.48
N LEU A 66 4.49 -1.97 1.64
CA LEU A 66 3.39 -2.38 2.51
C LEU A 66 2.92 -1.29 3.46
N ALA A 67 3.68 -0.21 3.61
CA ALA A 67 3.27 1.01 4.29
C ALA A 67 2.84 2.00 3.19
N PRO A 68 1.55 2.05 2.82
CA PRO A 68 1.13 2.86 1.68
C PRO A 68 1.55 4.30 1.94
N ARG A 69 2.29 4.91 1.01
CA ARG A 69 2.60 6.35 1.04
C ARG A 69 1.32 7.13 0.86
N GLY A 70 0.60 7.28 1.96
CA GLY A 70 -0.40 8.31 2.08
C GLY A 70 -1.68 8.12 1.28
N TYR A 71 -2.24 6.91 1.24
CA TYR A 71 -3.61 6.74 0.74
C TYR A 71 -4.58 6.50 1.91
N PRO A 72 -5.32 7.53 2.37
CA PRO A 72 -6.32 7.39 3.43
C PRO A 72 -7.60 6.68 2.94
N LEU A 73 -7.47 5.69 2.05
CA LEU A 73 -8.61 5.01 1.41
C LEU A 73 -9.46 4.25 2.43
N TYR A 74 -8.82 3.54 3.37
CA TYR A 74 -9.54 2.69 4.34
C TYR A 74 -10.38 3.48 5.36
N HIS A 75 -10.03 4.74 5.65
CA HIS A 75 -10.82 5.59 6.56
C HIS A 75 -11.94 6.36 5.84
N GLN A 76 -11.93 6.44 4.51
CA GLN A 76 -12.90 7.25 3.76
C GLN A 76 -13.96 6.44 3.01
N ILE A 77 -13.73 5.15 2.71
CA ILE A 77 -14.78 4.28 2.12
C ILE A 77 -15.97 4.11 3.09
N ASN A 78 -15.77 4.31 4.40
CA ASN A 78 -16.83 4.21 5.42
C ASN A 78 -17.64 5.51 5.66
N PHE A 79 -17.40 6.61 4.90
CA PHE A 79 -18.14 7.87 5.10
C PHE A 79 -19.41 8.03 4.24
N GLN A 80 -19.81 7.01 3.48
CA GLN A 80 -21.11 6.95 2.80
C GLN A 80 -21.84 5.67 3.23
N PRO A 81 -22.69 5.68 4.28
CA PRO A 81 -23.63 4.59 4.49
C PRO A 81 -24.63 4.60 3.34
N GLY A 82 -24.36 3.85 2.26
CA GLY A 82 -25.35 3.69 1.18
C GLY A 82 -24.89 3.31 -0.22
N LEU A 83 -23.59 3.15 -0.52
CA LEU A 83 -23.14 2.88 -1.89
C LEU A 83 -22.45 1.51 -2.05
N ILE A 84 -23.09 0.45 -1.54
CA ILE A 84 -22.86 -0.93 -1.99
C ILE A 84 -24.23 -1.64 -1.99
N LEU A 85 -25.01 -1.42 -3.05
CA LEU A 85 -26.00 -2.34 -3.63
C LEU A 85 -26.02 -2.12 -5.14
#